data_AF-A0AAY5KGL3-F1
#
_entry.id   AF-A0AAY5KGL3-F1
#
_cell.length_a   1.000
_cell.length_b   1.000
_cell.length_c   1.000
_cell.angle_alpha   90.00
_cell.angle_beta   90.00
_cell.angle_gamma   90.00
#
_symmetry.space_group_name_H-M   'P 1'
#
loop_
_entity.id
_entity.type
_entity.pdbx_description
1 polymer ?
#
loop_
_entity_poly.entity_id
_entity_poly.type
_entity_poly.pdbx_seq_one_letter_code
_entity_poly.pdbx_strand_id
1 'polypeptide(L)'
;MIMRKVRDQPRTTRQDLVNDLKRAGTTVSKTTISNTLRRHGLKSCSARKIPLLKPAHVQARLKFANDHLDDPEEEWEKVMWSVETKIELFGLNSTRRVWRKKKDEYNPKNTIPTVTHGGVNIILWGCFSAKGTGPLCTYDKNYRPLHYRPLQNRQCIKYLFSPL
;
A
#
# COMPACT_ATOMS: atom_id res chain seq x y z
N MET A 1 11.90 18.67 -23.58
CA MET A 1 12.67 17.57 -22.94
C MET A 1 12.24 17.29 -21.50
N ILE A 2 12.28 18.29 -20.60
CA ILE A 2 11.97 18.15 -19.15
C ILE A 2 10.58 17.54 -18.89
N MET A 3 9.53 18.11 -19.50
CA MET A 3 8.15 17.70 -19.24
C MET A 3 7.85 16.28 -19.71
N ARG A 4 8.44 15.85 -20.83
CA ARG A 4 8.32 14.48 -21.34
C ARG A 4 8.94 13.50 -20.35
N LYS A 5 10.20 13.74 -19.96
CA LYS A 5 10.93 12.88 -19.01
C LYS A 5 10.21 12.75 -17.68
N VAL A 6 9.73 13.86 -17.10
CA VAL A 6 9.02 13.81 -15.81
C VAL A 6 7.66 13.13 -15.92
N ARG A 7 6.97 13.20 -17.07
CA ARG A 7 5.72 12.47 -17.29
C ARG A 7 5.93 10.96 -17.42
N ASP A 8 7.02 10.56 -18.06
CA ASP A 8 7.37 9.15 -18.27
C ASP A 8 7.97 8.54 -16.99
N GLN A 9 8.80 9.31 -16.30
CA GLN A 9 9.53 8.95 -15.09
C GLN A 9 9.26 9.98 -13.98
N PRO A 10 8.12 9.91 -13.28
CA PRO A 10 7.75 10.92 -12.28
C PRO A 10 8.67 10.94 -11.05
N ARG A 11 9.57 9.96 -10.90
CA ARG A 11 10.56 9.85 -9.82
C ARG A 11 11.88 10.53 -10.13
N THR A 12 12.06 11.09 -11.33
CA THR A 12 13.30 11.80 -11.70
C THR A 12 13.57 12.95 -10.73
N THR A 13 14.81 13.03 -10.23
CA THR A 13 15.20 14.09 -9.31
C THR A 13 15.47 15.39 -10.07
N ARG A 14 15.48 16.52 -9.34
CA ARG A 14 15.88 17.81 -9.90
C ARG A 14 17.33 17.76 -10.42
N GLN A 15 18.19 16.99 -9.76
CA GLN A 15 19.59 16.87 -10.16
C GLN A 15 19.73 16.09 -11.48
N ASP A 16 18.96 15.03 -11.65
CA ASP A 16 18.97 14.25 -12.91
C ASP A 16 18.58 15.14 -14.09
N LEU A 17 17.54 15.97 -13.92
CA LEU A 17 17.10 16.92 -14.96
C LEU A 17 18.16 17.98 -15.28
N VAL A 18 18.89 18.47 -14.26
CA VAL A 18 20.01 19.40 -14.46
C VAL A 18 21.13 18.70 -15.25
N ASN A 19 21.46 17.46 -14.88
CA ASN A 19 22.52 16.69 -15.54
C ASN A 19 22.16 16.37 -17.01
N ASP A 20 20.91 16.01 -17.29
CA ASP A 20 20.44 15.75 -18.66
C ASP A 20 20.55 16.99 -19.55
N LEU A 21 20.14 18.15 -19.02
CA LEU A 21 20.22 19.40 -19.78
C LEU A 21 21.66 19.84 -20.00
N LYS A 22 22.52 19.66 -18.99
CA LYS A 22 23.96 19.92 -19.13
C LYS A 22 24.58 19.08 -20.24
N ARG A 23 24.19 17.80 -20.34
CA ARG A 23 24.61 16.90 -21.45
C ARG A 23 24.09 17.36 -22.81
N ALA A 24 22.92 17.98 -22.86
CA ALA A 24 22.37 18.59 -24.06
C ALA A 24 22.92 20.01 -24.34
N GLY A 25 23.99 20.43 -23.67
CA GLY A 25 24.64 21.74 -23.86
C GLY A 25 23.95 22.91 -23.14
N THR A 26 22.94 22.65 -22.30
CA THR A 26 22.15 23.68 -21.62
C THR A 26 22.40 23.65 -20.11
N THR A 27 23.02 24.70 -19.55
CA THR A 27 23.23 24.81 -18.11
C THR A 27 22.06 25.51 -17.43
N VAL A 28 21.40 24.84 -16.49
CA VAL A 28 20.29 25.42 -15.70
C VAL A 28 20.44 25.13 -14.22
N SER A 29 19.85 26.01 -13.40
CA SER A 29 19.77 25.81 -11.94
C SER A 29 18.61 24.88 -11.56
N LYS A 30 18.70 24.25 -10.38
CA LYS A 30 17.58 23.49 -9.77
C LYS A 30 16.34 24.36 -9.56
N THR A 31 16.52 25.65 -9.32
CA THR A 31 15.43 26.61 -9.12
C THR A 31 14.67 26.82 -10.43
N THR A 32 15.38 26.98 -11.54
CA THR A 32 14.80 27.05 -12.89
C THR A 32 13.95 25.82 -13.19
N ILE A 33 14.49 24.61 -12.94
CA ILE A 33 13.73 23.36 -13.07
C ILE A 33 12.45 23.37 -12.22
N SER A 34 12.56 23.74 -10.95
CA SER A 34 11.43 23.74 -10.01
C SER A 34 10.33 24.71 -10.45
N ASN A 35 10.72 25.90 -10.90
CA ASN A 35 9.79 26.91 -11.39
C ASN A 35 9.09 26.45 -12.68
N THR A 36 9.83 25.88 -13.63
CA THR A 36 9.25 25.33 -14.86
C THR A 36 8.25 24.21 -14.56
N LEU A 37 8.58 23.27 -13.67
CA LEU A 37 7.66 22.19 -13.28
C LEU A 37 6.38 22.73 -12.63
N ARG A 38 6.51 23.72 -11.73
CA ARG A 38 5.37 24.36 -11.07
C ARG A 38 4.47 25.12 -12.05
N ARG A 39 5.05 25.83 -13.04
CA ARG A 39 4.28 26.50 -14.11
C ARG A 39 3.41 25.53 -14.90
N HIS A 40 3.86 24.28 -15.05
CA HIS A 40 3.08 23.21 -15.68
C HIS A 40 2.19 22.41 -14.71
N GLY A 41 2.01 22.89 -13.48
CA GLY A 41 1.13 22.29 -12.48
C GLY A 41 1.68 21.02 -11.82
N LEU A 42 2.95 20.69 -12.01
CA LEU A 42 3.60 19.55 -11.34
C LEU A 42 4.13 19.97 -9.98
N LYS A 43 3.79 19.18 -8.96
CA LYS A 43 4.30 19.33 -7.60
C LYS A 43 5.00 18.05 -7.17
N SER A 44 6.08 18.21 -6.42
CA SER A 44 6.75 17.08 -5.78
C SER A 44 5.93 16.66 -4.57
N CYS A 45 5.38 15.46 -4.59
CA CYS A 45 4.52 14.89 -3.56
C CYS A 45 5.07 13.54 -3.11
N SER A 46 4.74 13.12 -1.89
CA SER A 46 4.97 11.72 -1.47
C SER A 46 4.11 10.79 -2.30
N ALA A 47 4.69 9.71 -2.81
CA ALA A 47 3.95 8.69 -3.55
C ALA A 47 3.10 7.85 -2.58
N ARG A 48 1.85 7.53 -2.96
CA ARG A 48 1.01 6.63 -2.16
C ARG A 48 1.57 5.22 -2.20
N LYS A 49 1.63 4.57 -1.05
CA LYS A 49 1.89 3.13 -0.96
C LYS A 49 0.57 2.41 -1.27
N ILE A 50 0.56 1.55 -2.27
CA ILE A 50 -0.63 0.76 -2.63
C ILE A 50 -0.25 -0.71 -2.78
N PRO A 51 -1.16 -1.65 -2.43
CA PRO A 51 -0.96 -3.04 -2.79
C PRO A 51 -0.93 -3.17 -4.33
N LEU A 52 -0.03 -4.01 -4.83
CA LEU A 52 0.02 -4.29 -6.26
C LEU A 52 -1.16 -5.21 -6.63
N LEU A 53 -2.18 -4.65 -7.26
CA LEU A 53 -3.36 -5.38 -7.70
C LEU A 53 -3.25 -5.77 -9.16
N LYS A 54 -3.48 -7.06 -9.46
CA LYS A 54 -3.67 -7.53 -10.83
C LYS A 54 -5.07 -7.12 -11.32
N PRO A 55 -5.29 -6.98 -12.65
CA PRO A 55 -6.63 -6.69 -13.18
C PRO A 55 -7.71 -7.65 -12.67
N ALA A 56 -7.38 -8.95 -12.57
CA ALA A 56 -8.28 -9.95 -11.98
C ALA A 56 -8.67 -9.64 -10.52
N HIS A 57 -7.73 -9.15 -9.70
CA HIS A 57 -8.03 -8.76 -8.32
C HIS A 57 -8.94 -7.53 -8.27
N VAL A 58 -8.75 -6.58 -9.20
CA VAL A 58 -9.61 -5.38 -9.29
C VAL A 58 -11.04 -5.80 -9.63
N GLN A 59 -11.22 -6.68 -10.61
CA GLN A 59 -12.52 -7.20 -11.01
C GLN A 59 -13.20 -7.98 -9.88
N ALA A 60 -12.48 -8.90 -9.21
CA ALA A 60 -13.01 -9.66 -8.09
C ALA A 60 -13.45 -8.76 -6.93
N ARG A 61 -12.66 -7.72 -6.61
CA ARG A 61 -13.01 -6.74 -5.56
C ARG A 61 -14.21 -5.90 -5.92
N LEU A 62 -14.32 -5.48 -7.19
CA LEU A 62 -15.47 -4.72 -7.67
C LEU A 62 -16.74 -5.58 -7.63
N LYS A 63 -16.66 -6.83 -8.09
CA LYS A 63 -17.77 -7.78 -8.00
C LYS A 63 -18.21 -7.98 -6.54
N PHE A 64 -17.27 -8.28 -5.64
CA PHE A 64 -17.59 -8.42 -4.21
C PHE A 64 -18.27 -7.17 -3.63
N ALA A 65 -17.75 -5.97 -3.93
CA ALA A 65 -18.32 -4.73 -3.43
C ALA A 65 -19.73 -4.46 -3.97
N ASN A 66 -20.00 -4.80 -5.24
CA ASN A 66 -21.34 -4.67 -5.82
C ASN A 66 -22.30 -5.72 -5.27
N ASP A 67 -21.85 -6.97 -5.10
CA ASP A 67 -22.67 -8.09 -4.62
C ASP A 67 -23.16 -7.85 -3.17
N HIS A 68 -22.40 -7.13 -2.35
CA HIS A 68 -22.70 -6.88 -0.93
C HIS A 68 -22.99 -5.39 -0.65
N LEU A 69 -23.29 -4.58 -1.67
CA LEU A 69 -23.48 -3.13 -1.52
C LEU A 69 -24.69 -2.78 -0.66
N ASP A 70 -25.76 -3.56 -0.83
CA ASP A 70 -27.06 -3.36 -0.19
C ASP A 70 -27.29 -4.37 0.96
N ASP A 71 -26.24 -5.09 1.38
CA ASP A 71 -26.35 -6.03 2.49
C ASP A 71 -26.64 -5.28 3.80
N PRO A 72 -27.62 -5.73 4.58
CA PRO A 72 -28.04 -5.04 5.79
C PRO A 72 -26.99 -5.21 6.90
N GLU A 73 -26.99 -4.30 7.87
CA GLU A 73 -25.98 -4.25 8.94
C GLU A 73 -25.92 -5.57 9.74
N GLU A 74 -27.07 -6.22 9.93
CA GLU A 74 -27.18 -7.49 10.67
C GLU A 74 -26.43 -8.64 10.00
N GLU A 75 -26.22 -8.61 8.68
CA GLU A 75 -25.38 -9.60 7.99
C GLU A 75 -23.89 -9.34 8.30
N TRP A 76 -23.47 -8.08 8.34
CA TRP A 76 -22.10 -7.71 8.70
C TRP A 76 -21.77 -7.99 10.18
N GLU A 77 -22.75 -7.87 11.08
CA GLU A 77 -22.58 -8.22 12.50
C GLU A 77 -22.26 -9.70 12.73
N LYS A 78 -22.71 -10.58 11.82
CA LYS A 78 -22.43 -12.02 11.85
C LYS A 78 -21.03 -12.36 11.33
N VAL A 79 -20.36 -11.44 10.65
CA VAL A 79 -19.05 -11.68 10.04
C VAL A 79 -17.95 -11.68 11.09
N MET A 80 -17.18 -12.77 11.13
CA MET A 80 -15.90 -12.83 11.83
C MET A 80 -14.76 -12.47 10.87
N TRP A 81 -14.13 -11.33 11.12
CA TRP A 81 -12.97 -10.88 10.39
C TRP A 81 -11.72 -11.49 10.98
N SER A 82 -10.83 -12.04 10.16
CA SER A 82 -9.51 -12.49 10.58
C SER A 82 -8.44 -11.79 9.75
N VAL A 83 -7.35 -11.37 10.37
CA VAL A 83 -6.24 -10.72 9.69
C VAL A 83 -4.90 -11.21 10.23
N GLU A 84 -3.94 -11.35 9.32
CA GLU A 84 -2.52 -11.47 9.67
C GLU A 84 -1.85 -10.13 9.40
N THR A 85 -1.20 -9.56 10.41
CA THR A 85 -0.42 -8.33 10.28
C THR A 85 1.04 -8.58 10.63
N LYS A 86 1.92 -8.01 9.80
CA LYS A 86 3.37 -8.05 10.01
C LYS A 86 3.78 -6.71 10.63
N ILE A 87 4.26 -6.74 11.87
CA ILE A 87 4.86 -5.58 12.51
C ILE A 87 6.36 -5.61 12.22
N GLU A 88 6.83 -4.60 11.48
CA GLU A 88 8.26 -4.41 11.20
C GLU A 88 8.87 -3.50 12.27
N LEU A 89 9.87 -3.99 13.00
CA LEU A 89 10.56 -3.19 14.03
C LEU A 89 11.41 -2.07 13.41
N PHE A 90 11.94 -2.28 12.20
CA PHE A 90 12.70 -1.30 11.45
C PHE A 90 12.00 -1.01 10.13
N GLY A 91 11.00 -0.13 10.16
CA GLY A 91 10.32 0.31 8.95
C GLY A 91 11.28 1.09 8.06
N LEU A 92 11.60 0.58 6.85
CA LEU A 92 12.18 1.38 5.78
C LEU A 92 11.14 2.40 5.32
N ASN A 93 10.99 3.50 6.08
CA ASN A 93 10.19 4.67 5.74
C ASN A 93 10.85 5.50 4.63
N SER A 94 11.31 4.83 3.57
CA SER A 94 11.79 5.50 2.36
C SER A 94 10.60 6.12 1.64
N THR A 95 10.22 7.32 2.09
CA THR A 95 9.22 8.13 1.42
C THR A 95 9.79 8.54 0.07
N ARG A 96 9.38 7.87 -1.02
CA ARG A 96 9.78 8.29 -2.37
C ARG A 96 8.86 9.41 -2.84
N ARG A 97 9.47 10.46 -3.39
CA ARG A 97 8.74 11.59 -3.97
C ARG A 97 8.51 11.38 -5.46
N VAL A 98 7.37 11.85 -5.94
CA VAL A 98 6.96 11.85 -7.35
C VAL A 98 6.50 13.24 -7.76
N TRP A 99 6.74 13.62 -9.00
CA TRP A 99 6.16 14.82 -9.61
C TRP A 99 4.80 14.49 -10.20
N ARG A 100 3.73 15.07 -9.66
CA ARG A 100 2.36 14.81 -10.12
C ARG A 100 1.45 16.04 -10.06
N LYS A 101 0.31 15.98 -10.75
CA LYS A 101 -0.79 16.95 -10.62
C LYS A 101 -1.75 16.54 -9.49
N LYS A 102 -2.68 17.45 -9.13
CA LYS A 102 -3.59 17.33 -7.97
C LYS A 102 -4.55 16.12 -8.02
N LYS A 103 -4.69 15.40 -9.13
CA LYS A 103 -5.61 14.25 -9.30
C LYS A 103 -4.94 12.94 -9.71
N ASP A 104 -3.64 12.94 -9.99
CA ASP A 104 -2.95 11.75 -10.53
C ASP A 104 -2.40 10.83 -9.43
N GLU A 105 -3.00 10.85 -8.26
CA GLU A 105 -2.42 10.23 -7.07
C GLU A 105 -2.42 8.70 -7.12
N TYR A 106 -3.49 8.10 -7.63
CA TYR A 106 -3.65 6.66 -7.75
C TYR A 106 -3.12 6.10 -9.07
N ASN A 107 -2.54 6.95 -9.93
CA ASN A 107 -1.89 6.46 -11.14
C ASN A 107 -0.73 5.52 -10.76
N PRO A 108 -0.64 4.31 -11.32
CA PRO A 108 0.42 3.34 -10.98
C PRO A 108 1.85 3.88 -11.10
N LYS A 109 2.09 4.87 -11.98
CA LYS A 109 3.40 5.54 -12.10
C LYS A 109 3.75 6.41 -10.89
N ASN A 110 2.74 6.91 -10.17
CA ASN A 110 2.83 7.84 -9.04
C ASN A 110 2.71 7.15 -7.68
N THR A 111 2.54 5.83 -7.65
CA THR A 111 2.44 5.04 -6.42
C THR A 111 3.69 4.19 -6.21
N ILE A 112 3.84 3.64 -5.01
CA ILE A 112 4.88 2.66 -4.67
C ILE A 112 4.16 1.37 -4.28
N PRO A 113 4.54 0.21 -4.85
CA PRO A 113 3.99 -1.04 -4.38
C PRO A 113 4.44 -1.27 -2.92
N THR A 114 3.49 -1.61 -2.05
CA THR A 114 3.79 -2.05 -0.69
C THR A 114 4.36 -3.47 -0.75
N VAL A 115 5.66 -3.60 -0.97
CA VAL A 115 6.40 -4.86 -0.79
C VAL A 115 7.24 -4.74 0.47
N THR A 116 6.89 -5.53 1.48
CA THR A 116 7.54 -5.58 2.79
C THR A 116 8.71 -6.56 2.77
N HIS A 117 9.86 -6.13 2.25
CA HIS A 117 11.10 -6.92 2.29
C HIS A 117 12.10 -6.38 3.32
N GLY A 118 12.57 -7.27 4.19
CA GLY A 118 13.72 -7.03 5.08
C GLY A 118 13.35 -6.70 6.54
N GLY A 119 14.12 -7.23 7.48
CA GLY A 119 14.04 -6.89 8.91
C GLY A 119 13.45 -7.98 9.83
N VAL A 120 13.70 -7.83 11.14
CA VAL A 120 13.01 -8.58 12.19
C VAL A 120 11.55 -8.16 12.17
N ASN A 121 10.67 -9.14 12.06
CA ASN A 121 9.24 -8.93 12.03
C ASN A 121 8.55 -9.89 12.99
N ILE A 122 7.48 -9.41 13.61
CA ILE A 122 6.55 -10.22 14.37
C ILE A 122 5.29 -10.32 13.50
N ILE A 123 4.87 -11.55 13.22
CA ILE A 123 3.59 -11.79 12.57
C ILE A 123 2.57 -12.02 13.68
N LEU A 124 1.51 -11.21 13.67
CA LEU A 124 0.36 -11.37 14.53
C LEU A 124 -0.81 -11.86 13.69
N TRP A 125 -1.56 -12.83 14.19
CA TRP A 125 -2.91 -13.10 13.72
C TRP A 125 -3.88 -12.62 14.79
N GLY A 126 -4.97 -12.02 14.35
CA GLY A 126 -6.10 -11.73 15.21
C GLY A 126 -7.39 -11.88 14.44
N CYS A 127 -8.48 -12.04 15.19
CA CYS A 127 -9.82 -11.92 14.64
C CYS A 127 -10.65 -10.93 15.45
N PHE A 128 -11.71 -10.42 14.85
CA PHE A 128 -12.69 -9.55 15.51
C PHE A 128 -14.05 -9.67 14.82
N SER A 129 -15.10 -9.26 15.52
CA SER A 129 -16.47 -9.17 15.00
C SER A 129 -17.10 -7.87 15.50
N ALA A 130 -18.35 -7.58 15.12
CA ALA A 130 -19.11 -6.47 15.68
C ALA A 130 -19.22 -6.52 17.22
N LYS A 131 -19.13 -7.72 17.81
CA LYS A 131 -19.19 -7.94 19.27
C LYS A 131 -17.87 -7.65 20.00
N GLY A 132 -16.78 -7.40 19.28
CA GLY A 132 -15.49 -7.07 19.85
C GLY A 132 -14.32 -7.87 19.30
N THR A 133 -13.17 -7.71 19.95
CA THR A 133 -11.90 -8.32 19.56
C THR A 133 -11.81 -9.76 20.02
N GLY A 134 -11.43 -10.65 19.11
CA GLY A 134 -11.04 -12.02 19.39
C GLY A 134 -9.59 -12.15 19.83
N PRO A 135 -9.08 -13.39 19.95
CA PRO A 135 -7.71 -13.65 20.38
C PRO A 135 -6.68 -13.02 19.43
N LEU A 136 -5.60 -12.50 20.01
CA LEU A 136 -4.42 -12.04 19.27
C LEU A 136 -3.26 -13.00 19.56
N CYS A 137 -2.70 -13.61 18.51
CA CYS A 137 -1.66 -14.61 18.62
C CYS A 137 -0.42 -14.19 17.83
N THR A 138 0.74 -14.27 18.48
CA THR A 138 2.05 -14.11 17.82
C THR A 138 2.48 -15.41 17.18
N TYR A 139 3.16 -15.33 16.05
CA TYR A 139 3.85 -16.46 15.45
C TYR A 139 5.32 -16.17 15.25
N ASP A 140 6.13 -17.18 15.53
CA ASP A 140 7.49 -17.21 15.05
C ASP A 140 7.50 -17.65 13.57
N LYS A 141 8.27 -16.91 12.76
CA LYS A 141 8.50 -17.11 11.32
C LYS A 141 9.13 -18.47 10.98
N ASN A 142 9.59 -19.22 11.98
CA ASN A 142 10.18 -20.55 11.83
C ASN A 142 9.13 -21.68 11.77
N TYR A 143 7.87 -21.41 12.07
CA TYR A 143 6.80 -22.41 11.97
C TYR A 143 6.33 -22.58 10.51
N ARG A 144 5.97 -23.82 10.13
CA ARG A 144 5.60 -24.17 8.75
C ARG A 144 4.11 -23.90 8.47
N PRO A 145 3.72 -23.47 7.24
CA PRO A 145 2.33 -23.19 6.80
C PRO A 145 1.28 -24.24 7.21
N LEU A 146 1.69 -25.51 7.32
CA LEU A 146 0.83 -26.65 7.65
C LEU A 146 0.32 -26.65 9.10
N HIS A 147 0.97 -25.94 10.03
CA HIS A 147 0.55 -25.90 11.43
C HIS A 147 -0.37 -24.71 11.78
N TYR A 148 -0.48 -23.70 10.91
CA TYR A 148 -1.19 -22.45 11.20
C TYR A 148 -2.71 -22.55 11.02
N ARG A 149 -3.17 -23.08 9.87
CA ARG A 149 -4.60 -23.16 9.54
C ARG A 149 -5.44 -23.94 10.57
N PRO A 150 -4.97 -25.09 11.12
CA PRO A 150 -5.71 -25.80 12.16
C PRO A 150 -5.82 -25.01 13.47
N LEU A 151 -4.79 -24.24 13.85
CA LEU A 151 -4.79 -23.43 15.07
C LEU A 151 -5.70 -22.20 14.95
N GLN A 152 -5.65 -21.50 13.81
CA GLN A 152 -6.54 -20.39 13.49
C GLN A 152 -8.00 -20.85 13.49
N ASN A 153 -8.30 -21.95 12.79
CA ASN A 153 -9.64 -22.53 12.78
C ASN A 153 -10.10 -22.93 14.19
N ARG A 154 -9.23 -23.56 14.99
CA ARG A 154 -9.57 -23.95 16.37
C ARG A 154 -9.80 -22.75 17.29
N GLN A 155 -9.06 -21.66 17.13
CA GLN A 155 -9.26 -20.43 17.91
C GLN A 155 -10.50 -19.65 17.47
N CYS A 156 -10.74 -19.52 16.15
CA CYS A 156 -11.99 -18.95 15.62
C CYS A 156 -13.21 -19.72 16.09
N ILE A 157 -13.20 -21.06 15.97
CA ILE A 157 -14.30 -21.92 16.41
C ILE A 157 -14.51 -21.75 17.92
N LYS A 158 -13.46 -21.79 18.74
CA LYS A 158 -13.60 -21.56 20.18
C LYS A 158 -14.26 -20.22 20.49
N TYR A 159 -13.86 -19.15 19.81
CA TYR A 159 -14.44 -17.82 20.04
C TYR A 159 -15.90 -17.71 19.52
N LEU A 160 -16.23 -18.35 18.40
CA LEU A 160 -17.60 -18.40 17.86
C LEU A 160 -18.59 -19.16 18.76
N PHE A 161 -18.11 -20.19 19.48
CA PHE A 161 -18.93 -21.05 20.33
C PHE A 161 -18.74 -20.79 21.83
N SER A 162 -17.97 -19.77 22.21
CA SER A 162 -17.88 -19.35 23.62
C SER A 162 -19.15 -18.57 23.99
N PRO A 163 -19.89 -18.99 25.03
CA PRO A 163 -20.94 -18.14 25.59
C PRO A 163 -20.29 -16.87 26.18
N LEU A 164 -20.89 -15.72 25.92
CA LEU A 164 -20.56 -14.46 26.58
C LEU A 164 -20.82 -14.56 28.09
#